data_AF-A0A971VEB5-F1
#
_entry.id   AF-A0A971VEB5-F1
#
_cell.length_a   1.000
_cell.length_b   1.000
_cell.length_c   1.000
_cell.angle_alpha   90.00
_cell.angle_beta   90.00
_cell.angle_gamma   90.00
#
_symmetry.space_group_name_H-M   'P 1'
#
loop_
_entity.id
_entity.type
_entity.pdbx_description
1 polymer ?
#
loop_
_entity_poly.entity_id
_entity_poly.type
_entity_poly.pdbx_seq_one_letter_code
_entity_poly.pdbx_strand_id
1 'polypeptide(L)'
;ETTTVGELMKASVVNGSGLTNVLLNGDDTQYLLVGTVLYVAVGVNPGDNVITLVSGESKVDYTIKVVASGMVETILYNTPIELAGWSANYELNVDFSGAPADATVRIRYTKTKDAPQFKAFNGHWELQYDGSEDGYAADVAAADYIDLPLSMFPYSDWGYSIILQGDGMIVSSISWVKDYSAPVAIWEGSFNNAGWAGNQALAYGAFDWSSVKAGQTLYFTFTVNEGKDWACISLRHGEGWGNLPTPETAQFDFGPGDITLQYTLNQADIDDLIANNGLVVTGDNLTLTKIALK
;
A
#
# COMPACT_ATOMS: atom_id res chain seq x y z
N GLU A 1 -22.66 -4.48 -10.44
CA GLU A 1 -22.50 -5.45 -9.33
C GLU A 1 -21.26 -5.10 -8.52
N THR A 2 -21.14 -5.59 -7.28
CA THR A 2 -19.96 -5.38 -6.43
C THR A 2 -19.27 -6.72 -6.18
N THR A 3 -17.94 -6.76 -6.23
CA THR A 3 -17.13 -7.98 -5.98
C THR A 3 -15.81 -7.61 -5.32
N THR A 4 -15.09 -8.57 -4.72
CA THR A 4 -13.82 -8.31 -4.03
C THR A 4 -12.62 -8.63 -4.94
N VAL A 5 -11.53 -7.87 -4.83
CA VAL A 5 -10.25 -8.25 -5.46
C VAL A 5 -9.89 -9.70 -5.11
N GLY A 6 -9.50 -10.46 -6.13
CA GLY A 6 -9.10 -11.87 -5.97
C GLY A 6 -10.27 -12.87 -5.91
N GLU A 7 -11.52 -12.39 -5.83
CA GLU A 7 -12.70 -13.26 -5.94
C GLU A 7 -13.19 -13.36 -7.39
N LEU A 8 -13.91 -14.45 -7.69
CA LEU A 8 -14.67 -14.54 -8.94
C LEU A 8 -15.96 -13.75 -8.80
N MET A 9 -16.15 -12.79 -9.69
CA MET A 9 -17.43 -12.10 -9.84
C MET A 9 -18.44 -13.05 -10.44
N LYS A 10 -19.67 -13.02 -9.94
CA LYS A 10 -20.73 -13.95 -10.29
C LYS A 10 -21.95 -13.18 -10.78
N ALA A 11 -22.32 -13.38 -12.04
CA ALA A 11 -23.47 -12.76 -12.67
C ALA A 11 -24.40 -13.80 -13.31
N SER A 12 -25.69 -13.50 -13.38
CA SER A 12 -26.63 -14.30 -14.19
C SER A 12 -26.68 -13.76 -15.63
N VAL A 13 -26.55 -14.64 -16.62
CA VAL A 13 -26.63 -14.30 -18.05
C VAL A 13 -27.83 -14.98 -18.71
N VAL A 14 -28.55 -14.22 -19.53
CA VAL A 14 -29.79 -14.69 -20.20
C VAL A 14 -29.50 -15.34 -21.56
N ASN A 15 -28.39 -14.99 -22.21
CA ASN A 15 -27.99 -15.53 -23.52
C ASN A 15 -26.58 -16.15 -23.49
N GLY A 16 -26.29 -16.95 -22.46
CA GLY A 16 -24.94 -17.47 -22.22
C GLY A 16 -24.36 -18.30 -23.38
N SER A 17 -25.19 -19.02 -24.14
CA SER A 17 -24.72 -19.82 -25.29
C SER A 17 -24.15 -18.99 -26.44
N GLY A 18 -24.45 -17.69 -26.49
CA GLY A 18 -23.88 -16.77 -27.48
C GLY A 18 -22.56 -16.14 -27.02
N LEU A 19 -22.17 -16.30 -25.76
CA LEU A 19 -20.98 -15.66 -25.20
C LEU A 19 -19.71 -16.29 -25.80
N THR A 20 -18.95 -15.48 -26.53
CA THR A 20 -17.70 -15.90 -27.17
C THR A 20 -16.45 -15.38 -26.46
N ASN A 21 -16.58 -14.28 -25.70
CA ASN A 21 -15.48 -13.75 -24.88
C ASN A 21 -16.01 -12.84 -23.76
N VAL A 22 -15.17 -12.59 -22.76
CA VAL A 22 -15.37 -11.59 -21.70
C VAL A 22 -14.10 -10.75 -21.59
N LEU A 23 -14.25 -9.44 -21.65
CA LEU A 23 -13.16 -8.49 -21.44
C LEU A 23 -13.33 -7.80 -20.09
N LEU A 24 -12.22 -7.52 -19.42
CA LEU A 24 -12.14 -6.65 -18.25
C LEU A 24 -11.31 -5.42 -18.61
N ASN A 25 -11.90 -4.24 -18.54
CA ASN A 25 -11.29 -2.96 -18.93
C ASN A 25 -10.67 -2.95 -20.34
N GLY A 26 -11.22 -3.77 -21.24
CA GLY A 26 -10.77 -3.89 -22.63
C GLY A 26 -9.84 -5.08 -22.90
N ASP A 27 -9.29 -5.72 -21.87
CA ASP A 27 -8.39 -6.86 -21.99
C ASP A 27 -9.09 -8.20 -21.76
N ASP A 28 -8.61 -9.26 -22.41
CA ASP A 28 -9.14 -10.61 -22.20
C ASP A 28 -9.02 -11.03 -20.73
N THR A 29 -10.11 -11.54 -20.15
CA THR A 29 -10.10 -12.09 -18.78
C THR A 29 -10.57 -13.54 -18.74
N GLN A 30 -10.10 -14.29 -17.74
CA GLN A 30 -10.58 -15.65 -17.51
C GLN A 30 -12.02 -15.64 -17.00
N TYR A 31 -12.84 -16.50 -17.59
CA TYR A 31 -14.22 -16.68 -17.16
C TYR A 31 -14.68 -18.14 -17.30
N LEU A 32 -15.73 -18.48 -16.57
CA LEU A 32 -16.40 -19.77 -16.64
C LEU A 32 -17.92 -19.56 -16.70
N LEU A 33 -18.60 -20.15 -17.68
CA LEU A 33 -20.05 -20.17 -17.76
C LEU A 33 -20.57 -21.56 -17.33
N VAL A 34 -21.34 -21.60 -16.24
CA VAL A 34 -21.99 -22.81 -15.74
C VAL A 34 -23.51 -22.63 -15.79
N GLY A 35 -24.15 -23.24 -16.78
CA GLY A 35 -25.57 -23.01 -17.07
C GLY A 35 -25.81 -21.54 -17.44
N THR A 36 -26.58 -20.82 -16.63
CA THR A 36 -26.86 -19.38 -16.81
C THR A 36 -26.00 -18.49 -15.90
N VAL A 37 -25.02 -19.05 -15.19
CA VAL A 37 -24.19 -18.31 -14.24
C VAL A 37 -22.80 -18.12 -14.82
N LEU A 38 -22.42 -16.87 -15.03
CA LEU A 38 -21.09 -16.46 -15.46
C LEU A 38 -20.23 -16.14 -14.23
N TYR A 39 -19.05 -16.74 -14.16
CA TYR A 39 -18.00 -16.43 -13.21
C TYR A 39 -16.86 -15.74 -13.96
N VAL A 40 -16.43 -14.56 -13.51
CA VAL A 40 -15.39 -13.75 -14.17
C VAL A 40 -14.28 -13.44 -13.18
N ALA A 41 -13.03 -13.61 -13.58
CA ALA A 41 -11.89 -13.08 -12.83
C ALA A 41 -11.86 -11.55 -12.99
N VAL A 42 -12.10 -10.81 -11.91
CA VAL A 42 -12.17 -9.33 -11.94
C VAL A 42 -10.84 -8.64 -11.66
N GLY A 43 -9.75 -9.40 -11.68
CA GLY A 43 -8.40 -8.88 -11.47
C GLY A 43 -8.22 -8.22 -10.10
N VAL A 44 -7.33 -7.24 -10.06
CA VAL A 44 -6.85 -6.62 -8.81
C VAL A 44 -7.03 -5.11 -8.74
N ASN A 45 -7.76 -4.55 -9.71
CA ASN A 45 -7.99 -3.12 -9.83
C ASN A 45 -9.24 -2.72 -9.02
N PRO A 46 -9.10 -2.11 -7.83
CA PRO A 46 -10.27 -1.63 -7.09
C PRO A 46 -10.92 -0.44 -7.80
N GLY A 47 -12.18 -0.18 -7.47
CA GLY A 47 -12.98 0.90 -8.03
C GLY A 47 -13.89 0.43 -9.15
N ASP A 48 -14.31 1.37 -9.99
CA ASP A 48 -15.21 1.09 -11.10
C ASP A 48 -14.41 0.46 -12.24
N ASN A 49 -14.82 -0.74 -12.64
CA ASN A 49 -14.27 -1.49 -13.76
C ASN A 49 -15.37 -1.77 -14.78
N VAL A 50 -14.99 -2.00 -16.03
CA VAL A 50 -15.92 -2.33 -17.11
C VAL A 50 -15.72 -3.78 -17.52
N ILE A 51 -16.79 -4.58 -17.41
CA ILE A 51 -16.84 -5.90 -18.05
C ILE A 51 -17.56 -5.74 -19.39
N THR A 52 -16.92 -6.17 -20.46
CA THR A 52 -17.53 -6.26 -21.78
C THR A 52 -17.85 -7.72 -22.09
N LEU A 53 -19.14 -8.03 -22.28
CA LEU A 53 -19.56 -9.34 -22.78
C LEU A 53 -19.58 -9.31 -24.30
N VAL A 54 -18.94 -10.29 -24.94
CA VAL A 54 -18.83 -10.39 -26.40
C VAL A 54 -19.63 -11.59 -26.88
N SER A 55 -20.49 -11.37 -27.87
CA SER A 55 -21.28 -12.41 -28.55
C SER A 55 -21.18 -12.22 -30.06
N GLY A 56 -20.16 -12.84 -30.67
CA GLY A 56 -19.84 -12.59 -32.08
C GLY A 56 -19.42 -11.14 -32.29
N GLU A 57 -20.12 -10.40 -33.15
CA GLU A 57 -19.84 -8.97 -33.41
C GLU A 57 -20.47 -8.03 -32.36
N SER A 58 -21.38 -8.53 -31.53
CA SER A 58 -22.06 -7.72 -30.50
C SER A 58 -21.21 -7.62 -29.24
N LYS A 59 -21.13 -6.40 -28.69
CA LYS A 59 -20.48 -6.10 -27.41
C LYS A 59 -21.44 -5.33 -26.51
N VAL A 60 -21.44 -5.65 -25.22
CA VAL A 60 -22.20 -4.90 -24.21
C VAL A 60 -21.34 -4.70 -22.97
N ASP A 61 -21.34 -3.47 -22.47
CA ASP A 61 -20.55 -3.06 -21.32
C ASP A 61 -21.40 -3.01 -20.06
N TYR A 62 -20.81 -3.48 -18.95
CA TYR A 62 -21.37 -3.37 -17.62
C TYR A 62 -20.32 -2.79 -16.68
N THR A 63 -20.68 -1.70 -15.99
CA THR A 63 -19.87 -1.18 -14.90
C THR A 63 -20.05 -2.05 -13.65
N ILE A 64 -18.94 -2.47 -13.08
CA ILE A 64 -18.87 -3.23 -11.84
C ILE A 64 -17.97 -2.50 -10.86
N LYS A 65 -18.25 -2.64 -9.58
CA LYS A 65 -17.42 -2.06 -8.53
C LYS A 65 -16.61 -3.17 -7.89
N VAL A 66 -15.30 -3.14 -8.07
CA VAL A 66 -14.38 -4.04 -7.37
C VAL A 66 -13.99 -3.34 -6.06
N VAL A 67 -14.36 -3.92 -4.94
CA VAL A 67 -13.86 -3.51 -3.63
C VAL A 67 -12.62 -4.31 -3.32
N ALA A 68 -11.67 -3.70 -2.64
CA ALA A 68 -10.53 -4.44 -2.10
C ALA A 68 -10.56 -4.26 -0.58
N SER A 69 -10.24 -5.32 0.15
CA SER A 69 -10.19 -5.31 1.60
C SER A 69 -9.07 -6.22 2.07
N GLY A 70 -8.34 -5.79 3.09
CA GLY A 70 -7.21 -6.52 3.62
C GLY A 70 -5.97 -6.48 2.70
N MET A 71 -4.97 -7.27 3.08
CA MET A 71 -3.74 -7.44 2.32
C MET A 71 -3.98 -8.42 1.17
N VAL A 72 -3.74 -7.95 -0.06
CA VAL A 72 -3.76 -8.77 -1.27
C VAL A 72 -2.31 -9.02 -1.68
N GLU A 73 -1.97 -10.28 -1.90
CA GLU A 73 -0.67 -10.73 -2.43
C GLU A 73 -0.90 -11.56 -3.69
N THR A 74 -0.26 -11.16 -4.79
CA THR A 74 -0.31 -11.90 -6.06
C THR A 74 1.07 -12.41 -6.42
N ILE A 75 1.20 -13.74 -6.45
CA ILE A 75 2.46 -14.41 -6.81
C ILE A 75 2.66 -14.30 -8.33
N LEU A 76 3.80 -13.72 -8.71
CA LEU A 76 4.21 -13.54 -10.11
C LEU A 76 5.27 -14.57 -10.54
N TYR A 77 6.05 -15.04 -9.59
CA TYR A 77 7.10 -16.03 -9.79
C TYR A 77 7.20 -16.95 -8.58
N ASN A 78 7.33 -18.26 -8.78
CA ASN A 78 7.32 -19.27 -7.71
C ASN A 78 8.23 -20.48 -7.97
N THR A 79 9.19 -20.35 -8.88
CA THR A 79 10.23 -21.37 -9.07
C THR A 79 11.37 -21.10 -8.09
N PRO A 80 11.76 -22.05 -7.22
CA PRO A 80 12.80 -21.77 -6.24
C PRO A 80 14.15 -21.43 -6.87
N ILE A 81 14.83 -20.41 -6.32
CA ILE A 81 16.17 -19.97 -6.72
C ILE A 81 17.08 -20.05 -5.51
N GLU A 82 18.12 -20.89 -5.59
CA GLU A 82 19.13 -20.95 -4.54
C GLU A 82 20.21 -19.90 -4.76
N LEU A 83 20.30 -18.93 -3.86
CA LEU A 83 21.41 -17.98 -3.77
C LEU A 83 22.48 -18.58 -2.85
N ALA A 84 23.26 -19.52 -3.37
CA ALA A 84 24.30 -20.26 -2.61
C ALA A 84 25.65 -19.52 -2.50
N GLY A 85 25.75 -18.34 -3.11
CA GLY A 85 26.97 -17.53 -3.15
C GLY A 85 26.97 -16.49 -4.27
N TRP A 86 27.81 -15.47 -4.12
CA TRP A 86 27.85 -14.26 -4.96
C TRP A 86 28.28 -14.45 -6.43
N SER A 87 28.68 -15.66 -6.83
CA SER A 87 29.16 -15.94 -8.18
C SER A 87 28.05 -16.06 -9.23
N ALA A 88 26.80 -16.25 -8.79
CA ALA A 88 25.66 -16.46 -9.67
C ALA A 88 24.74 -15.23 -9.71
N ASN A 89 24.21 -14.95 -10.89
CA ASN A 89 23.24 -13.90 -11.15
C ASN A 89 21.95 -14.55 -11.63
N TYR A 90 20.83 -14.19 -11.01
CA TYR A 90 19.52 -14.70 -11.40
C TYR A 90 18.71 -13.56 -12.00
N GLU A 91 18.70 -13.50 -13.32
CA GLU A 91 18.01 -12.49 -14.12
C GLU A 91 16.60 -13.00 -14.47
N LEU A 92 15.56 -12.32 -13.96
CA LEU A 92 14.18 -12.82 -13.99
C LEU A 92 13.24 -11.86 -14.72
N ASN A 93 12.48 -12.40 -15.68
CA ASN A 93 11.37 -11.71 -16.33
C ASN A 93 10.09 -11.90 -15.50
N VAL A 94 9.98 -11.17 -14.40
CA VAL A 94 8.76 -11.08 -13.59
C VAL A 94 7.86 -10.00 -14.18
N ASP A 95 6.65 -10.37 -14.60
CA ASP A 95 5.68 -9.43 -15.18
C ASP A 95 4.92 -8.66 -14.09
N PHE A 96 5.30 -7.40 -13.88
CA PHE A 96 4.64 -6.50 -12.93
C PHE A 96 3.53 -5.64 -13.56
N SER A 97 3.19 -5.81 -14.84
CA SER A 97 2.25 -4.92 -15.55
C SER A 97 0.84 -4.87 -14.94
N GLY A 98 0.42 -5.93 -14.24
CA GLY A 98 -0.85 -5.99 -13.51
C GLY A 98 -0.79 -5.48 -12.06
N ALA A 99 0.36 -4.99 -11.58
CA ALA A 99 0.51 -4.53 -10.21
C ALA A 99 -0.02 -3.09 -10.03
N PRO A 100 -0.70 -2.78 -8.91
CA PRO A 100 -1.02 -1.40 -8.55
C PRO A 100 0.25 -0.55 -8.42
N ALA A 101 0.21 0.72 -8.87
CA ALA A 101 1.39 1.59 -8.92
C ALA A 101 2.07 1.83 -7.56
N ASP A 102 1.30 1.77 -6.47
CA ASP A 102 1.71 1.92 -5.06
C ASP A 102 1.91 0.56 -4.35
N ALA A 103 1.92 -0.55 -5.08
CA ALA A 103 2.22 -1.86 -4.52
C ALA A 103 3.70 -1.99 -4.11
N THR A 104 3.96 -3.00 -3.30
CA THR A 104 5.32 -3.45 -2.96
C THR A 104 5.62 -4.75 -3.67
N VAL A 105 6.87 -4.96 -4.07
CA VAL A 105 7.40 -6.25 -4.51
C VAL A 105 7.87 -7.01 -3.28
N ARG A 106 7.25 -8.15 -3.01
CA ARG A 106 7.62 -9.05 -1.92
C ARG A 106 8.46 -10.20 -2.44
N ILE A 107 9.66 -10.34 -1.90
CA ILE A 107 10.58 -11.44 -2.18
C ILE A 107 10.60 -12.35 -0.95
N ARG A 108 10.01 -13.54 -1.06
CA ARG A 108 10.01 -14.54 0.03
C ARG A 108 11.20 -15.47 -0.10
N TYR A 109 11.82 -15.82 1.01
CA TYR A 109 12.97 -16.72 1.00
C TYR A 109 13.04 -17.61 2.25
N THR A 110 13.77 -18.71 2.12
CA THR A 110 14.18 -19.57 3.23
C THR A 110 15.66 -19.44 3.44
N LYS A 111 16.09 -19.28 4.70
CA LYS A 111 17.49 -19.13 5.08
C LYS A 111 18.18 -20.51 5.06
N THR A 112 19.34 -20.58 4.43
CA THR A 112 20.21 -21.78 4.44
C THR A 112 21.50 -21.56 5.23
N LYS A 113 21.73 -20.33 5.73
CA LYS A 113 22.79 -19.92 6.66
C LYS A 113 22.23 -18.99 7.74
N ASP A 114 22.97 -18.85 8.84
CA ASP A 114 22.61 -17.97 9.96
C ASP A 114 22.69 -16.47 9.59
N ALA A 115 23.56 -16.11 8.65
CA ALA A 115 23.74 -14.76 8.14
C ALA A 115 23.51 -14.73 6.61
N PRO A 116 22.26 -14.87 6.16
CA PRO A 116 21.94 -14.82 4.74
C PRO A 116 22.11 -13.39 4.22
N GLN A 117 22.54 -13.25 2.97
CA GLN A 117 22.77 -11.96 2.32
C GLN A 117 22.13 -11.95 0.93
N PHE A 118 21.62 -10.80 0.50
CA PHE A 118 21.16 -10.65 -0.87
C PHE A 118 21.32 -9.23 -1.40
N LYS A 119 21.31 -9.10 -2.73
CA LYS A 119 21.13 -7.84 -3.44
C LYS A 119 20.03 -8.00 -4.48
N ALA A 120 19.24 -6.96 -4.65
CA ALA A 120 18.31 -6.83 -5.75
C ALA A 120 18.73 -5.65 -6.63
N PHE A 121 18.77 -5.92 -7.93
CA PHE A 121 18.97 -4.92 -8.97
C PHE A 121 17.73 -4.88 -9.85
N ASN A 122 17.53 -3.74 -10.51
CA ASN A 122 16.55 -3.66 -11.58
C ASN A 122 17.12 -4.27 -12.87
N GLY A 123 16.29 -4.27 -13.92
CA GLY A 123 16.69 -4.82 -15.22
C GLY A 123 17.93 -4.21 -15.87
N HIS A 124 18.31 -3.00 -15.49
CA HIS A 124 19.47 -2.32 -16.07
C HIS A 124 20.70 -2.42 -15.16
N TRP A 125 20.74 -3.40 -14.25
CA TRP A 125 21.84 -3.63 -13.31
C TRP A 125 22.06 -2.50 -12.29
N GLU A 126 21.06 -1.66 -12.08
CA GLU A 126 21.14 -0.62 -11.05
C GLU A 126 20.73 -1.22 -9.71
N LEU A 127 21.60 -1.08 -8.70
CA LEU A 127 21.37 -1.60 -7.35
C LEU A 127 20.16 -0.92 -6.72
N GLN A 128 19.15 -1.70 -6.36
CA GLN A 128 17.91 -1.23 -5.73
C GLN A 128 17.89 -1.50 -4.23
N TYR A 129 18.46 -2.64 -3.83
CA TYR A 129 18.57 -3.01 -2.42
C TYR A 129 19.87 -3.76 -2.15
N ASP A 130 20.54 -3.36 -1.08
CA ASP A 130 21.77 -3.99 -0.59
C ASP A 130 21.54 -4.62 0.80
N GLY A 131 21.24 -5.92 0.81
CA GLY A 131 21.13 -6.74 2.02
C GLY A 131 22.40 -7.51 2.34
N SER A 132 23.57 -7.02 1.93
CA SER A 132 24.86 -7.60 2.29
C SER A 132 25.40 -7.05 3.62
N GLU A 133 26.56 -7.56 4.07
CA GLU A 133 27.26 -7.11 5.28
C GLU A 133 27.51 -5.60 5.31
N ASP A 134 27.76 -4.98 4.15
CA ASP A 134 27.99 -3.54 4.01
C ASP A 134 26.68 -2.72 3.94
N GLY A 135 25.53 -3.39 3.97
CA GLY A 135 24.20 -2.81 3.88
C GLY A 135 23.27 -3.29 4.99
N TYR A 136 22.11 -3.81 4.61
CA TYR A 136 21.01 -4.17 5.50
C TYR A 136 20.96 -5.67 5.88
N ALA A 137 22.12 -6.35 5.99
CA ALA A 137 22.15 -7.79 6.32
C ALA A 137 21.38 -8.17 7.60
N ALA A 138 21.31 -7.29 8.60
CA ALA A 138 20.54 -7.53 9.82
C ALA A 138 19.02 -7.64 9.54
N ASP A 139 18.49 -6.83 8.61
CA ASP A 139 17.08 -6.87 8.22
C ASP A 139 16.75 -8.17 7.49
N VAL A 140 17.67 -8.61 6.62
CA VAL A 140 17.59 -9.90 5.92
C VAL A 140 17.67 -11.07 6.89
N ALA A 141 18.53 -11.00 7.89
CA ALA A 141 18.64 -12.04 8.91
C ALA A 141 17.39 -12.11 9.81
N ALA A 142 16.69 -10.99 10.03
CA ALA A 142 15.52 -10.92 10.90
C ALA A 142 14.18 -11.28 10.20
N ALA A 143 14.10 -11.11 8.87
CA ALA A 143 12.84 -11.28 8.13
C ALA A 143 12.70 -12.65 7.44
N ASP A 144 11.48 -13.00 7.04
CA ASP A 144 11.17 -14.16 6.18
C ASP A 144 10.88 -13.75 4.72
N TYR A 145 10.82 -12.43 4.49
CA TYR A 145 10.60 -11.81 3.19
C TYR A 145 11.15 -10.38 3.21
N ILE A 146 11.36 -9.81 2.03
CA ILE A 146 11.73 -8.41 1.85
C ILE A 146 10.69 -7.75 0.96
N ASP A 147 10.15 -6.63 1.42
CA ASP A 147 9.22 -5.79 0.66
C ASP A 147 9.98 -4.57 0.13
N LEU A 148 9.95 -4.36 -1.18
CA LEU A 148 10.59 -3.25 -1.87
C LEU A 148 9.54 -2.45 -2.66
N PRO A 149 9.64 -1.12 -2.77
CA PRO A 149 8.74 -0.35 -3.63
C PRO A 149 8.73 -0.89 -5.07
N LEU A 150 7.55 -1.01 -5.68
CA LEU A 150 7.44 -1.43 -7.08
C LEU A 150 8.21 -0.50 -8.03
N SER A 151 8.32 0.78 -7.70
CA SER A 151 9.06 1.78 -8.46
C SER A 151 10.56 1.47 -8.62
N MET A 152 11.13 0.59 -7.78
CA MET A 152 12.51 0.12 -7.92
C MET A 152 12.71 -0.81 -9.13
N PHE A 153 11.65 -1.38 -9.69
CA PHE A 153 11.70 -2.35 -10.79
C PHE A 153 10.92 -1.85 -12.02
N PRO A 154 11.30 -0.71 -12.62
CA PRO A 154 10.50 -0.05 -13.66
C PRO A 154 10.62 -0.69 -15.04
N TYR A 155 11.57 -1.60 -15.25
CA TYR A 155 11.92 -2.11 -16.57
C TYR A 155 11.23 -3.45 -16.86
N SER A 156 10.68 -3.57 -18.05
CA SER A 156 10.12 -4.81 -18.60
C SER A 156 10.61 -5.05 -20.03
N ASP A 157 11.80 -4.53 -20.36
CA ASP A 157 12.37 -4.50 -21.71
C ASP A 157 13.40 -5.62 -21.92
N TRP A 158 14.60 -5.29 -22.43
CA TRP A 158 15.69 -6.24 -22.62
C TRP A 158 16.37 -6.61 -21.29
N GLY A 159 16.21 -5.80 -20.24
CA GLY A 159 16.98 -5.90 -19.01
C GLY A 159 16.57 -7.01 -18.04
N TYR A 160 15.51 -7.77 -18.31
CA TYR A 160 14.76 -8.46 -17.26
C TYR A 160 14.11 -7.46 -16.30
N SER A 161 13.24 -7.90 -15.39
CA SER A 161 12.58 -6.97 -14.46
C SER A 161 13.26 -6.90 -13.10
N ILE A 162 13.85 -8.00 -12.67
CA ILE A 162 14.59 -8.09 -11.41
C ILE A 162 15.78 -9.03 -11.54
N ILE A 163 16.92 -8.64 -10.95
CA ILE A 163 18.12 -9.46 -10.89
C ILE A 163 18.47 -9.69 -9.43
N LEU A 164 18.64 -10.95 -9.04
CA LEU A 164 18.96 -11.36 -7.68
C LEU A 164 20.36 -11.97 -7.59
N GLN A 165 21.08 -11.59 -6.54
CA GLN A 165 22.35 -12.16 -6.12
C GLN A 165 22.33 -12.36 -4.60
N GLY A 166 23.10 -13.30 -4.07
CA GLY A 166 23.19 -13.46 -2.63
C GLY A 166 23.94 -14.70 -2.19
N ASP A 167 23.94 -14.91 -0.88
CA ASP A 167 24.51 -16.09 -0.23
C ASP A 167 23.60 -16.56 0.91
N GLY A 168 23.45 -17.87 1.05
CA GLY A 168 22.78 -18.47 2.20
C GLY A 168 21.25 -18.37 2.20
N MET A 169 20.59 -18.30 1.03
CA MET A 169 19.13 -18.33 0.97
C MET A 169 18.57 -19.00 -0.29
N ILE A 170 17.31 -19.42 -0.19
CA ILE A 170 16.50 -19.89 -1.32
C ILE A 170 15.32 -18.93 -1.48
N VAL A 171 15.28 -18.16 -2.56
CA VAL A 171 14.10 -17.36 -2.92
C VAL A 171 12.99 -18.31 -3.38
N SER A 172 11.86 -18.29 -2.69
CA SER A 172 10.72 -19.19 -2.96
C SER A 172 9.68 -18.57 -3.88
N SER A 173 9.50 -17.24 -3.80
CA SER A 173 8.54 -16.54 -4.65
C SER A 173 8.82 -15.05 -4.72
N ILE A 174 8.35 -14.44 -5.81
CA ILE A 174 8.25 -12.99 -6.00
C ILE A 174 6.79 -12.66 -6.27
N SER A 175 6.25 -11.73 -5.50
CA SER A 175 4.86 -11.28 -5.58
C SER A 175 4.80 -9.75 -5.59
N TRP A 176 3.67 -9.19 -6.00
CA TRP A 176 3.31 -7.86 -5.55
C TRP A 176 2.30 -7.97 -4.40
N VAL A 177 2.39 -7.03 -3.45
CA VAL A 177 1.54 -6.94 -2.27
C VAL A 177 0.97 -5.53 -2.16
N LYS A 178 -0.33 -5.45 -1.87
CA LYS A 178 -1.00 -4.19 -1.56
C LYS A 178 -1.99 -4.37 -0.42
N ASP A 179 -1.92 -3.49 0.57
CA ASP A 179 -2.92 -3.42 1.64
C ASP A 179 -4.06 -2.48 1.25
N TYR A 180 -5.24 -3.05 1.06
CA TYR A 180 -6.47 -2.33 0.75
C TYR A 180 -7.35 -2.08 1.97
N SER A 181 -6.87 -2.39 3.18
CA SER A 181 -7.59 -2.09 4.43
C SER A 181 -7.94 -0.61 4.51
N ALA A 182 -9.13 -0.30 5.01
CA ALA A 182 -9.52 1.07 5.31
C ALA A 182 -8.74 1.58 6.53
N PRO A 183 -8.44 2.90 6.62
CA PRO A 183 -7.87 3.47 7.83
C PRO A 183 -8.74 3.18 9.05
N VAL A 184 -8.11 2.75 10.14
CA VAL A 184 -8.80 2.41 11.39
C VAL A 184 -8.86 3.65 12.27
N ALA A 185 -10.05 4.00 12.75
CA ALA A 185 -10.22 5.13 13.65
C ALA A 185 -9.45 4.89 14.97
N ILE A 186 -8.54 5.79 15.30
CA ILE A 186 -7.82 5.81 16.59
C ILE A 186 -8.36 6.91 17.51
N TRP A 187 -9.10 7.87 16.96
CA TRP A 187 -9.88 8.85 17.71
C TRP A 187 -11.09 9.32 16.89
N GLU A 188 -12.24 9.48 17.54
CA GLU A 188 -13.44 10.10 16.99
C GLU A 188 -14.06 11.03 18.03
N GLY A 189 -14.60 12.17 17.58
CA GLY A 189 -15.20 13.15 18.47
C GLY A 189 -15.55 14.45 17.77
N SER A 190 -15.60 15.53 18.55
CA SER A 190 -15.69 16.89 18.04
C SER A 190 -14.83 17.78 18.92
N PHE A 191 -13.76 18.32 18.36
CA PHE A 191 -12.83 19.17 19.07
C PHE A 191 -12.54 20.42 18.24
N ASN A 192 -12.83 21.60 18.80
CA ASN A 192 -12.59 22.87 18.14
C ASN A 192 -11.14 23.32 18.40
N ASN A 193 -10.32 23.37 17.36
CA ASN A 193 -8.91 23.81 17.43
C ASN A 193 -8.77 25.34 17.48
N ALA A 194 -9.85 26.12 17.56
CA ALA A 194 -9.77 27.58 17.57
C ALA A 194 -8.83 28.12 18.68
N GLY A 195 -7.98 29.08 18.31
CA GLY A 195 -7.05 29.76 19.20
C GLY A 195 -5.91 28.87 19.71
N TRP A 196 -5.40 27.93 18.89
CA TRP A 196 -4.31 27.02 19.28
C TRP A 196 -4.67 26.06 20.40
N ALA A 197 -5.96 25.73 20.52
CA ALA A 197 -6.42 24.65 21.38
C ALA A 197 -5.89 23.29 20.88
N GLY A 198 -5.33 22.48 21.78
CA GLY A 198 -4.72 21.19 21.45
C GLY A 198 -5.57 20.00 21.88
N ASN A 199 -5.94 19.15 20.92
CA ASN A 199 -6.51 17.84 21.19
C ASN A 199 -5.39 16.91 21.64
N GLN A 200 -5.48 16.43 22.88
CA GLN A 200 -4.45 15.62 23.56
C GLN A 200 -4.87 14.15 23.70
N ALA A 201 -5.92 13.71 23.02
CA ALA A 201 -6.50 12.37 23.21
C ALA A 201 -5.59 11.22 22.74
N LEU A 202 -4.52 11.50 22.00
CA LEU A 202 -3.51 10.55 21.58
C LEU A 202 -2.15 10.80 22.25
N ALA A 203 -2.10 11.66 23.28
CA ALA A 203 -0.92 11.98 24.06
C ALA A 203 -0.96 11.33 25.45
N TYR A 204 0.16 11.42 26.17
CA TYR A 204 0.31 11.05 27.59
C TYR A 204 -0.15 9.62 27.92
N GLY A 205 0.14 8.68 27.01
CA GLY A 205 -0.15 7.25 27.20
C GLY A 205 -1.58 6.82 26.82
N ALA A 206 -2.40 7.73 26.26
CA ALA A 206 -3.74 7.38 25.78
C ALA A 206 -3.74 6.51 24.52
N PHE A 207 -2.64 6.51 23.76
CA PHE A 207 -2.43 5.68 22.58
C PHE A 207 -1.00 5.12 22.58
N ASP A 208 -0.85 3.83 22.23
CA ASP A 208 0.44 3.15 22.20
C ASP A 208 1.17 3.40 20.87
N TRP A 209 1.99 4.45 20.84
CA TRP A 209 2.79 4.81 19.66
C TRP A 209 3.89 3.79 19.33
N SER A 210 4.25 2.89 20.26
CA SER A 210 5.22 1.81 19.97
C SER A 210 4.65 0.72 19.04
N SER A 211 3.32 0.69 18.89
CA SER A 211 2.63 -0.20 17.95
C SER A 211 2.64 0.30 16.50
N VAL A 212 2.96 1.58 16.29
CA VAL A 212 2.93 2.24 14.97
C VAL A 212 4.29 2.09 14.30
N LYS A 213 4.28 1.83 12.99
CA LYS A 213 5.50 1.67 12.18
C LYS A 213 5.66 2.85 11.23
N ALA A 214 6.92 3.19 10.95
CA ALA A 214 7.23 4.13 9.88
C ALA A 214 6.60 3.67 8.56
N GLY A 215 6.10 4.63 7.77
CA GLY A 215 5.34 4.39 6.55
C GLY A 215 3.82 4.34 6.76
N GLN A 216 3.33 4.20 7.99
CA GLN A 216 1.90 4.33 8.28
C GLN A 216 1.44 5.79 8.16
N THR A 217 0.21 5.98 7.72
CA THR A 217 -0.40 7.28 7.42
C THR A 217 -1.53 7.59 8.39
N LEU A 218 -1.46 8.78 8.98
CA LEU A 218 -2.56 9.39 9.73
C LEU A 218 -3.52 10.08 8.76
N TYR A 219 -4.82 9.88 9.00
CA TYR A 219 -5.92 10.47 8.26
C TYR A 219 -6.75 11.31 9.21
N PHE A 220 -6.72 12.63 9.03
CA PHE A 220 -7.51 13.57 9.80
C PHE A 220 -8.77 13.93 9.01
N THR A 221 -9.91 13.95 9.68
CA THR A 221 -11.16 14.53 9.16
C THR A 221 -11.53 15.73 10.01
N PHE A 222 -11.85 16.83 9.35
CA PHE A 222 -12.18 18.09 10.00
C PHE A 222 -13.17 18.90 9.16
N THR A 223 -13.56 20.05 9.69
CA THR A 223 -14.28 21.08 8.94
C THR A 223 -13.70 22.44 9.30
N VAL A 224 -13.38 23.25 8.30
CA VAL A 224 -13.01 24.66 8.51
C VAL A 224 -14.23 25.41 9.08
N ASN A 225 -14.02 26.13 10.16
CA ASN A 225 -15.11 26.81 10.88
C ASN A 225 -15.76 27.88 9.98
N GLU A 226 -17.08 28.07 10.12
CA GLU A 226 -17.85 28.98 9.28
C GLU A 226 -17.29 30.41 9.30
N GLY A 227 -17.21 31.05 8.12
CA GLY A 227 -16.73 32.42 7.96
C GLY A 227 -15.22 32.59 8.09
N LYS A 228 -14.43 31.50 8.03
CA LYS A 228 -12.96 31.54 8.09
C LYS A 228 -12.36 31.25 6.72
N ASP A 229 -11.48 32.15 6.27
CA ASP A 229 -10.74 31.99 5.02
C ASP A 229 -9.42 31.22 5.20
N TRP A 230 -9.02 30.99 6.44
CA TRP A 230 -7.80 30.26 6.81
C TRP A 230 -8.01 29.45 8.09
N ALA A 231 -7.52 28.22 8.07
CA ALA A 231 -7.42 27.32 9.20
C ALA A 231 -6.13 26.51 9.12
N CYS A 232 -5.72 25.88 10.22
CA CYS A 232 -4.57 24.98 10.18
C CYS A 232 -4.70 23.83 11.17
N ILE A 233 -4.02 22.72 10.86
CA ILE A 233 -3.64 21.69 11.82
C ILE A 233 -2.13 21.81 12.04
N SER A 234 -1.70 21.79 13.30
CA SER A 234 -0.29 21.63 13.64
C SER A 234 -0.08 20.40 14.52
N LEU A 235 0.79 19.50 14.08
CA LEU A 235 1.11 18.25 14.74
C LEU A 235 2.25 18.47 15.74
N ARG A 236 2.00 18.14 17.00
CA ARG A 236 2.92 18.38 18.12
C ARG A 236 3.11 17.12 18.93
N HIS A 237 4.24 17.01 19.62
CA HIS A 237 4.42 15.99 20.65
C HIS A 237 3.93 16.49 22.03
N GLY A 238 3.58 15.57 22.93
CA GLY A 238 3.05 15.88 24.26
C GLY A 238 4.00 16.67 25.16
N GLU A 239 5.32 16.54 24.99
CA GLU A 239 6.31 17.30 25.75
C GLU A 239 6.33 18.78 25.34
N GLY A 240 5.72 19.66 26.13
CA GLY A 240 5.73 21.11 25.87
C GLY A 240 5.08 21.56 24.54
N TRP A 241 4.38 20.66 23.84
CA TRP A 241 3.77 20.90 22.53
C TRP A 241 4.78 21.36 21.45
N GLY A 242 5.97 20.75 21.47
CA GLY A 242 6.97 20.94 20.41
C GLY A 242 6.52 20.34 19.08
N ASN A 243 7.11 20.83 17.97
CA ASN A 243 6.82 20.30 16.62
C ASN A 243 7.21 18.84 16.51
N LEU A 244 6.45 18.07 15.72
CA LEU A 244 7.02 16.83 15.19
C LEU A 244 8.26 17.14 14.32
N PRO A 245 9.22 16.21 14.20
CA PRO A 245 10.45 16.44 13.46
C PRO A 245 10.22 16.78 11.98
N THR A 246 9.15 16.27 11.36
CA THR A 246 8.87 16.52 9.94
C THR A 246 7.40 16.86 9.65
N PRO A 247 7.11 17.73 8.66
CA PRO A 247 8.02 18.78 8.21
C PRO A 247 8.40 19.69 9.39
N GLU A 248 9.48 20.46 9.28
CA GLU A 248 10.03 21.27 10.39
C GLU A 248 8.99 22.16 11.11
N THR A 249 7.98 22.67 10.38
CA THR A 249 6.89 23.48 10.96
C THR A 249 5.74 22.64 11.51
N ALA A 250 5.62 21.39 11.06
CA ALA A 250 4.54 20.45 11.32
C ALA A 250 3.14 21.10 11.24
N GLN A 251 2.98 22.11 10.38
CA GLN A 251 1.74 22.89 10.21
C GLN A 251 1.26 22.77 8.78
N PHE A 252 -0.05 22.53 8.65
CA PHE A 252 -0.75 22.35 7.39
C PHE A 252 -1.91 23.34 7.35
N ASP A 253 -1.90 24.20 6.32
CA ASP A 253 -2.88 25.27 6.15
C ASP A 253 -4.01 24.84 5.22
N PHE A 254 -5.21 25.32 5.51
CA PHE A 254 -6.45 24.97 4.82
C PHE A 254 -7.31 26.20 4.57
N GLY A 255 -8.12 26.13 3.52
CA GLY A 255 -9.13 27.11 3.17
C GLY A 255 -10.55 26.56 3.29
N PRO A 256 -11.58 27.40 3.01
CA PRO A 256 -12.97 26.96 3.01
C PRO A 256 -13.20 25.76 2.08
N GLY A 257 -13.86 24.72 2.61
CA GLY A 257 -14.20 23.50 1.86
C GLY A 257 -13.20 22.34 2.01
N ASP A 258 -12.02 22.58 2.57
CA ASP A 258 -11.10 21.52 2.94
C ASP A 258 -11.64 20.72 4.14
N ILE A 259 -11.53 19.40 4.07
CA ILE A 259 -12.12 18.48 5.05
C ILE A 259 -11.21 17.34 5.50
N THR A 260 -10.02 17.19 4.91
CA THR A 260 -9.11 16.09 5.21
C THR A 260 -7.64 16.47 5.13
N LEU A 261 -6.82 15.83 5.96
CA LEU A 261 -5.35 15.84 5.87
C LEU A 261 -4.86 14.39 5.93
N GLN A 262 -3.86 14.06 5.12
CA GLN A 262 -3.11 12.80 5.21
C GLN A 262 -1.67 13.12 5.54
N TYR A 263 -1.08 12.36 6.46
CA TYR A 263 0.30 12.55 6.88
C TYR A 263 0.96 11.21 7.18
N THR A 264 1.96 10.85 6.36
CA THR A 264 2.74 9.61 6.50
C THR A 264 3.86 9.82 7.50
N LEU A 265 3.86 9.03 8.58
CA LEU A 265 4.86 9.07 9.63
C LEU A 265 6.15 8.40 9.15
N ASN A 266 7.27 9.11 9.22
CA ASN A 266 8.58 8.49 9.08
C ASN A 266 9.11 8.01 10.44
N GLN A 267 10.28 7.37 10.45
CA GLN A 267 10.85 6.82 11.67
C GLN A 267 11.16 7.89 12.73
N ALA A 268 11.61 9.09 12.32
CA ALA A 268 11.89 10.17 13.26
C ALA A 268 10.62 10.67 13.95
N ASP A 269 9.49 10.75 13.22
CA ASP A 269 8.21 11.14 13.83
C ASP A 269 7.75 10.08 14.85
N ILE A 270 7.92 8.79 14.55
CA ILE A 270 7.58 7.70 15.47
C ILE A 270 8.46 7.74 16.72
N ASP A 271 9.77 7.86 16.56
CA ASP A 271 10.73 7.92 17.66
C ASP A 271 10.43 9.11 18.58
N ASP A 272 10.11 10.27 18.00
CA ASP A 272 9.72 11.48 18.74
C ASP A 272 8.41 11.28 19.52
N LEU A 273 7.37 10.73 18.88
CA LEU A 273 6.08 10.46 19.55
C LEU A 273 6.23 9.48 20.72
N ILE A 274 7.10 8.48 20.60
CA ILE A 274 7.40 7.55 21.69
C ILE A 274 8.17 8.25 22.82
N ALA A 275 9.18 9.06 22.48
CA ALA A 275 10.04 9.73 23.46
C ALA A 275 9.35 10.90 24.19
N ASN A 276 8.45 11.61 23.49
CA ASN A 276 7.94 12.92 23.89
C ASN A 276 6.43 12.93 24.14
N ASN A 277 5.91 11.86 24.74
CA ASN A 277 4.54 11.77 25.28
C ASN A 277 3.40 11.78 24.24
N GLY A 278 3.61 11.22 23.05
CA GLY A 278 2.57 11.00 22.04
C GLY A 278 2.10 12.27 21.31
N LEU A 279 1.00 12.16 20.57
CA LEU A 279 0.55 13.18 19.63
C LEU A 279 -0.47 14.14 20.25
N VAL A 280 -0.18 15.44 20.13
CA VAL A 280 -1.12 16.55 20.33
C VAL A 280 -1.44 17.19 18.98
N VAL A 281 -2.72 17.32 18.68
CA VAL A 281 -3.20 17.96 17.45
C VAL A 281 -3.74 19.35 17.79
N THR A 282 -2.99 20.40 17.49
CA THR A 282 -3.39 21.80 17.69
C THR A 282 -3.65 22.50 16.36
N GLY A 283 -3.93 23.80 16.36
CA GLY A 283 -4.15 24.58 15.14
C GLY A 283 -5.04 25.79 15.35
N ASP A 284 -5.76 26.21 14.32
CA ASP A 284 -6.76 27.29 14.46
C ASP A 284 -7.90 27.13 13.45
N ASN A 285 -9.06 27.71 13.78
CA ASN A 285 -10.20 27.90 12.89
C ASN A 285 -10.78 26.63 12.22
N LEU A 286 -10.62 25.46 12.83
CA LEU A 286 -11.28 24.22 12.40
C LEU A 286 -11.83 23.40 13.56
N THR A 287 -12.73 22.49 13.24
CA THR A 287 -13.22 21.45 14.15
C THR A 287 -12.75 20.09 13.65
N LEU A 288 -11.90 19.42 14.45
CA LEU A 288 -11.43 18.06 14.20
C LEU A 288 -12.50 17.06 14.63
N THR A 289 -12.79 16.06 13.79
CA THR A 289 -13.85 15.08 14.03
C THR A 289 -13.37 13.63 14.07
N LYS A 290 -12.26 13.33 13.39
CA LYS A 290 -11.70 11.98 13.35
C LYS A 290 -10.19 11.99 13.08
N ILE A 291 -9.50 11.04 13.72
CA ILE A 291 -8.14 10.64 13.37
C ILE A 291 -8.17 9.13 13.14
N ALA A 292 -7.68 8.69 12.00
CA ALA A 292 -7.51 7.28 11.66
C ALA A 292 -6.06 6.98 11.26
N LEU A 293 -5.65 5.73 11.36
CA LEU A 293 -4.30 5.25 11.05
C LEU A 293 -4.38 4.09 10.04
N LYS A 294 -3.45 4.06 9.09
CA LYS A 294 -3.23 2.93 8.19
C LYS A 294 -1.74 2.69 8.01
#